data_AF-A0A151IQQ4-F1
#
_entry.id   AF-A0A151IQQ4-F1
#
_cell.length_a   1.000
_cell.length_b   1.000
_cell.length_c   1.000
_cell.angle_alpha   90.00
_cell.angle_beta   90.00
_cell.angle_gamma   90.00
#
_symmetry.space_group_name_H-M   'P 1'
#
loop_
_entity.id
_entity.type
_entity.pdbx_description
1 polymer ?
#
loop_
_entity_poly.entity_id
_entity_poly.type
_entity_poly.pdbx_seq_one_letter_code
_entity_poly.pdbx_strand_id
1 'polypeptide(L)'
;MNSPNKADDMKWVNPCGVSTKLRTNGSNPDIAQLEDHDLLNQIVLQARTALKHAQLFRDDFIRQTFKTDFASVHNLWRKYHYTWLPTRTEIPKELGEELDKEHLNKLDINTSLIDAYEYMQKYAVGLEQVVWDQKDYQPKYHQKFTEAEWKLRAVLCEIQVAIEERSVTRRPDVTRDIMPPDFRKTTDMTSRDLRDWLIFREYMNGLEYVIQVFSHLRLRL
;
A
#
# COMPACT_ATOMS: atom_id res chain seq x y z
N MET A 1 -2.92 5.83 35.55
CA MET A 1 -2.27 4.93 34.57
C MET A 1 -2.70 5.39 33.20
N ASN A 2 -1.87 6.20 32.53
CA ASN A 2 -2.21 6.79 31.24
C ASN A 2 -1.96 5.74 30.16
N SER A 3 -3.03 5.33 29.46
CA SER A 3 -2.92 4.52 28.24
C SER A 3 -2.04 5.24 27.21
N PRO A 4 -1.08 4.56 26.55
CA PRO A 4 -0.48 5.11 25.36
C PRO A 4 -1.57 5.20 24.30
N ASN A 5 -1.69 6.36 23.64
CA ASN A 5 -2.68 6.59 22.59
C ASN A 5 -2.58 5.49 21.52
N LYS A 6 -3.67 4.75 21.28
CA LYS A 6 -3.75 3.63 20.32
C LYS A 6 -3.41 3.99 18.86
N ALA A 7 -3.28 5.27 18.55
CA ALA A 7 -2.85 5.78 17.25
C ALA A 7 -1.32 5.79 17.06
N ASP A 8 -0.53 5.85 18.14
CA ASP A 8 0.95 5.89 18.08
C ASP A 8 1.60 4.57 17.63
N ASP A 9 0.82 3.49 17.46
CA ASP A 9 1.28 2.16 17.05
C ASP A 9 0.84 1.75 15.63
N MET A 10 0.23 2.66 14.86
CA MET A 10 -0.12 2.41 13.46
C MET A 10 1.05 2.78 12.56
N LYS A 11 1.83 1.78 12.12
CA LYS A 11 3.10 1.97 11.38
C LYS A 11 2.97 2.76 10.07
N TRP A 12 1.75 2.90 9.54
CA TRP A 12 1.44 3.60 8.29
C TRP A 12 0.98 5.06 8.47
N VAL A 13 0.77 5.53 9.70
CA VAL A 13 0.38 6.92 10.00
C VAL A 13 1.57 7.88 9.88
N ASN A 14 2.73 7.42 10.36
CA ASN A 14 4.02 8.10 10.22
C ASN A 14 5.11 7.10 9.77
N PRO A 15 5.00 6.57 8.54
CA PRO A 15 5.92 5.56 8.00
C PRO A 15 7.40 5.96 8.10
N CYS A 16 7.72 7.24 7.88
CA CYS A 16 9.08 7.76 7.94
C CYS A 16 9.58 8.04 9.36
N GLY A 17 8.70 8.10 10.36
CA GLY A 17 9.05 8.56 11.71
C GLY A 17 9.43 10.05 11.78
N VAL A 18 9.02 10.85 10.79
CA VAL A 18 9.31 12.29 10.77
C VAL A 18 8.47 12.95 11.86
N SER A 19 9.13 13.62 12.80
CA SER A 19 8.41 14.45 13.76
C SER A 19 7.91 15.70 13.03
N THR A 20 6.60 15.93 13.00
CA THR A 20 5.96 17.15 12.46
C THR A 20 6.54 18.45 13.02
N LYS A 21 7.29 18.38 14.14
CA LYS A 21 7.97 19.50 14.80
C LYS A 21 9.33 19.89 14.21
N LEU A 22 9.95 19.07 13.33
CA LEU A 22 11.31 19.34 12.84
C LEU A 22 11.37 20.20 11.56
N ARG A 23 10.24 20.43 10.87
CA ARG A 23 10.21 21.23 9.63
C ARG A 23 9.65 22.64 9.82
N THR A 24 9.11 22.98 11.00
CA THR A 24 8.57 24.31 11.29
C THR A 24 9.62 25.32 11.76
N ASN A 25 10.86 24.91 12.01
CA ASN A 25 11.92 25.81 12.47
C ASN A 25 13.10 25.83 11.49
N GLY A 26 13.15 26.88 10.69
CA GLY A 26 14.32 27.26 9.91
C GLY A 26 14.26 26.75 8.48
N SER A 27 13.73 27.58 7.59
CA SER A 27 14.19 27.66 6.21
C SER A 27 15.69 27.93 6.22
N ASN A 28 16.49 26.87 6.34
CA ASN A 28 17.91 26.91 6.07
C ASN A 28 18.03 27.01 4.55
N PRO A 29 18.54 28.12 3.98
CA PRO A 29 18.50 28.36 2.53
C PRO A 29 19.27 27.33 1.69
N ASP A 30 20.08 26.49 2.34
CA ASP A 30 20.99 25.54 1.70
C ASP A 30 20.46 24.10 1.58
N ILE A 31 19.20 23.84 1.98
CA ILE A 31 18.57 22.54 1.69
C ILE A 31 17.85 22.66 0.35
N ALA A 32 18.48 22.14 -0.71
CA ALA A 32 17.85 22.03 -2.02
C ALA A 32 16.51 21.28 -1.87
N GLN A 33 15.40 21.94 -2.21
CA GLN A 33 14.12 21.26 -2.36
C GLN A 33 14.26 20.19 -3.45
N LEU A 34 13.79 18.98 -3.17
CA LEU A 34 13.79 17.92 -4.17
C LEU A 34 12.88 18.31 -5.32
N GLU A 35 13.37 18.18 -6.56
CA GLU A 35 12.55 18.42 -7.73
C GLU A 35 11.45 17.36 -7.84
N ASP A 36 10.31 17.73 -8.42
CA ASP A 36 9.17 16.83 -8.61
C ASP A 36 9.57 15.55 -9.34
N HIS A 37 10.46 15.67 -10.33
CA HIS A 37 10.96 14.51 -11.06
C HIS A 37 11.62 13.48 -10.13
N ASP A 38 12.43 13.94 -9.17
CA ASP A 38 13.14 13.08 -8.23
C ASP A 38 12.20 12.47 -7.19
N LEU A 39 11.26 13.26 -6.67
CA LEU A 39 10.22 12.78 -5.74
C LEU A 39 9.39 11.66 -6.37
N LEU A 40 8.90 11.88 -7.59
CA LEU A 40 8.11 10.87 -8.29
C LEU A 40 8.94 9.64 -8.66
N ASN A 41 10.23 9.82 -9.00
CA ASN A 41 11.13 8.71 -9.31
C ASN A 41 11.40 7.83 -8.08
N GLN A 42 11.56 8.43 -6.89
CA GLN A 42 11.75 7.68 -5.63
C GLN A 42 10.52 6.82 -5.31
N ILE A 43 9.31 7.38 -5.43
CA ILE A 43 8.05 6.63 -5.25
C ILE A 43 8.00 5.44 -6.21
N VAL A 44 8.26 5.66 -7.51
CA VAL A 44 8.24 4.60 -8.53
C VAL A 44 9.27 3.52 -8.21
N LEU A 45 10.47 3.90 -7.79
CA LEU A 45 11.54 2.94 -7.47
C LEU A 45 11.17 2.05 -6.27
N GLN A 46 10.65 2.63 -5.20
CA GLN A 46 10.22 1.85 -4.04
C GLN A 46 9.03 0.96 -4.37
N ALA A 47 8.05 1.47 -5.12
CA ALA A 47 6.88 0.69 -5.52
C ALA A 47 7.27 -0.49 -6.43
N ARG A 48 8.21 -0.30 -7.37
CA ARG A 48 8.76 -1.40 -8.19
C ARG A 48 9.48 -2.45 -7.36
N THR A 49 10.26 -2.00 -6.37
CA THR A 49 10.96 -2.91 -5.45
C THR A 49 9.96 -3.73 -4.64
N ALA A 50 8.94 -3.08 -4.07
CA ALA A 50 7.87 -3.73 -3.34
C ALA A 50 7.11 -4.73 -4.21
N LEU A 51 6.75 -4.36 -5.44
CA LEU A 51 5.99 -5.19 -6.37
C LEU A 51 6.79 -6.42 -6.80
N LYS A 52 8.08 -6.24 -7.16
CA LYS A 52 8.95 -7.36 -7.54
C LYS A 52 9.06 -8.40 -6.41
N HIS A 53 9.22 -7.94 -5.17
CA HIS A 53 9.23 -8.83 -4.02
C HIS A 53 7.88 -9.53 -3.81
N ALA A 54 6.77 -8.79 -3.96
CA ALA A 54 5.44 -9.36 -3.82
C ALA A 54 5.15 -10.43 -4.88
N GLN A 55 5.53 -10.20 -6.13
CA GLN A 55 5.39 -11.15 -7.24
C GLN A 55 6.21 -12.43 -7.02
N LEU A 56 7.45 -12.31 -6.53
CA LEU A 56 8.28 -13.49 -6.19
C LEU A 56 7.65 -14.33 -5.08
N PHE A 57 7.05 -13.69 -4.08
CA PHE A 57 6.39 -14.39 -2.99
C PHE A 57 5.02 -14.97 -3.41
N ARG A 58 4.27 -14.26 -4.26
CA ARG A 58 2.92 -14.64 -4.73
C ARG A 58 2.86 -16.07 -5.24
N ASP A 59 3.76 -16.43 -6.16
CA ASP A 59 3.68 -17.72 -6.84
C ASP A 59 3.92 -18.89 -5.86
N ASP A 60 4.79 -18.68 -4.88
CA ASP A 60 5.05 -19.65 -3.81
C ASP A 60 3.86 -19.77 -2.84
N PHE A 61 3.32 -18.62 -2.40
CA PHE A 61 2.13 -18.57 -1.55
C PHE A 61 0.95 -19.30 -2.21
N ILE A 62 0.65 -18.98 -3.47
CA ILE A 62 -0.48 -19.58 -4.19
C ILE A 62 -0.31 -21.09 -4.33
N ARG A 63 0.87 -21.54 -4.80
CA ARG A 63 1.14 -22.95 -5.03
C ARG A 63 1.03 -23.76 -3.75
N GLN A 64 1.55 -23.23 -2.66
CA GLN A 64 1.60 -23.98 -1.41
C GLN A 64 0.27 -23.96 -0.64
N THR A 65 -0.51 -22.88 -0.73
CA THR A 65 -1.79 -22.70 -0.02
C THR A 65 -2.95 -23.30 -0.81
N PHE A 66 -3.10 -22.97 -2.10
CA PHE A 66 -4.25 -23.38 -2.91
C PHE A 66 -3.98 -24.58 -3.82
N LYS A 67 -2.75 -25.11 -3.84
CA LYS A 67 -2.34 -26.26 -4.66
C LYS A 67 -2.60 -26.07 -6.16
N THR A 68 -2.50 -24.84 -6.64
CA THR A 68 -2.72 -24.47 -8.04
C THR A 68 -1.77 -23.33 -8.43
N ASP A 69 -1.91 -22.78 -9.63
CA ASP A 69 -1.11 -21.67 -10.14
C ASP A 69 -1.83 -20.31 -9.96
N PHE A 70 -1.06 -19.23 -10.12
CA PHE A 70 -1.55 -17.86 -9.98
C PHE A 70 -2.72 -17.55 -10.93
N ALA A 71 -2.65 -17.94 -12.20
CA ALA A 71 -3.67 -17.60 -13.17
C ALA A 71 -5.01 -18.26 -12.79
N SER A 72 -4.97 -19.50 -12.31
CA SER A 72 -6.15 -20.23 -11.82
C SER A 72 -6.84 -19.52 -10.65
N VAL A 73 -6.10 -19.20 -9.57
CA VAL A 73 -6.69 -18.52 -8.40
C VAL A 73 -7.13 -17.09 -8.73
N HIS A 74 -6.32 -16.37 -9.50
CA HIS A 74 -6.63 -15.00 -9.90
C HIS A 74 -7.93 -14.94 -10.72
N ASN A 75 -8.09 -15.83 -11.71
CA ASN A 75 -9.30 -15.88 -12.53
C ASN A 75 -10.54 -16.30 -11.73
N LEU A 76 -10.41 -17.27 -10.83
CA LEU A 76 -11.51 -17.76 -10.00
C LEU A 76 -12.08 -16.65 -9.10
N TRP A 77 -11.20 -15.86 -8.48
CA TRP A 77 -11.58 -14.82 -7.52
C TRP A 77 -11.54 -13.40 -8.10
N ARG A 78 -11.41 -13.27 -9.42
CA ARG A 78 -11.19 -12.01 -10.15
C ARG A 78 -12.20 -10.91 -9.80
N LYS A 79 -13.46 -11.30 -9.62
CA LYS A 79 -14.57 -10.37 -9.35
C LYS A 79 -14.81 -10.09 -7.85
N TYR A 80 -14.15 -10.84 -6.97
CA TYR A 80 -14.34 -10.69 -5.53
C TYR A 80 -13.44 -9.59 -5.00
N HIS A 81 -14.00 -8.55 -4.41
CA HIS A 81 -13.24 -7.45 -3.80
C HIS A 81 -13.83 -7.11 -2.43
N TYR A 82 -12.99 -6.62 -1.53
CA TYR A 82 -13.43 -6.11 -0.24
C TYR A 82 -13.74 -4.63 -0.36
N THR A 83 -14.94 -4.22 0.04
CA THR A 83 -15.42 -2.84 -0.09
C THR A 83 -14.67 -1.83 0.77
N TRP A 84 -13.91 -2.31 1.76
CA TRP A 84 -13.05 -1.47 2.62
C TRP A 84 -11.64 -1.26 2.04
N LEU A 85 -11.27 -2.00 1.00
CA LEU A 85 -10.07 -1.76 0.19
C LEU A 85 -10.43 -0.86 -0.99
N PRO A 86 -9.43 -0.21 -1.63
CA PRO A 86 -9.64 0.56 -2.85
C PRO A 86 -10.39 -0.27 -3.90
N THR A 87 -11.50 0.28 -4.40
CA THR A 87 -12.37 -0.39 -5.38
C THR A 87 -12.09 0.12 -6.79
N ARG A 88 -12.83 -0.37 -7.80
CA ARG A 88 -12.66 0.08 -9.20
C ARG A 88 -12.98 1.55 -9.44
N THR A 89 -13.69 2.20 -8.52
CA THR A 89 -13.91 3.65 -8.61
C THR A 89 -12.66 4.45 -8.23
N GLU A 90 -11.81 3.87 -7.37
CA GLU A 90 -10.57 4.46 -6.89
C GLU A 90 -9.35 4.02 -7.74
N ILE A 91 -9.30 2.74 -8.10
CA ILE A 91 -8.26 2.11 -8.93
C ILE A 91 -8.96 1.42 -10.11
N PRO A 92 -9.14 2.09 -11.27
CA PRO A 92 -9.93 1.59 -12.39
C PRO A 92 -9.16 0.57 -13.25
N LYS A 93 -8.53 -0.40 -12.60
CA LYS A 93 -7.80 -1.51 -13.23
C LYS A 93 -7.80 -2.74 -12.33
N GLU A 94 -7.47 -3.87 -12.90
CA GLU A 94 -7.13 -5.07 -12.16
C GLU A 94 -5.61 -5.35 -12.17
N LEU A 95 -5.20 -6.36 -11.38
CA LEU A 95 -3.81 -6.79 -11.31
C LEU A 95 -3.34 -7.29 -12.68
N GLY A 96 -2.23 -6.73 -13.17
CA GLY A 96 -1.65 -7.03 -14.47
C GLY A 96 -2.25 -6.25 -15.65
N GLU A 97 -3.25 -5.39 -15.41
CA GLU A 97 -3.80 -4.52 -16.45
C GLU A 97 -3.08 -3.17 -16.50
N GLU A 98 -3.12 -2.50 -17.65
CA GLU A 98 -2.65 -1.11 -17.78
C GLU A 98 -3.81 -0.14 -17.54
N LEU A 99 -3.55 0.98 -16.89
CA LEU A 99 -4.49 2.09 -16.76
C LEU A 99 -4.81 2.66 -18.14
N ASP A 100 -6.08 3.02 -18.31
CA ASP A 100 -6.51 3.75 -19.49
C ASP A 100 -5.77 5.11 -19.61
N LYS A 101 -5.41 5.47 -20.84
CA LYS A 101 -4.65 6.70 -21.11
C LYS A 101 -5.46 7.96 -20.82
N GLU A 102 -6.77 7.96 -21.07
CA GLU A 102 -7.60 9.12 -20.74
C GLU A 102 -7.71 9.32 -19.23
N HIS A 103 -7.77 8.22 -18.46
CA HIS A 103 -7.70 8.29 -17.01
C HIS A 103 -6.37 8.92 -16.57
N LEU A 104 -5.23 8.40 -17.04
CA LEU A 104 -3.90 8.92 -16.71
C LEU A 104 -3.73 10.41 -17.03
N ASN A 105 -4.22 10.85 -18.19
CA ASN A 105 -4.10 12.24 -18.63
C ASN A 105 -4.88 13.23 -17.74
N LYS A 106 -5.92 12.77 -17.03
CA LYS A 106 -6.74 13.59 -16.13
C LYS A 106 -6.11 13.78 -14.74
N LEU A 107 -5.07 13.00 -14.42
CA LEU A 107 -4.44 13.03 -13.11
C LEU A 107 -3.55 14.26 -12.94
N ASP A 108 -3.52 14.78 -11.72
CA ASP A 108 -2.55 15.76 -11.21
C ASP A 108 -1.72 15.17 -10.07
N ILE A 109 -0.55 15.76 -9.82
CA ILE A 109 0.43 15.25 -8.85
C ILE A 109 -0.13 15.26 -7.43
N ASN A 110 -0.76 16.36 -7.00
CA ASN A 110 -1.14 16.55 -5.60
C ASN A 110 -2.27 15.60 -5.21
N THR A 111 -3.31 15.51 -6.04
CA THR A 111 -4.42 14.57 -5.80
C THR A 111 -3.92 13.13 -5.85
N SER A 112 -3.06 12.80 -6.82
CA SER A 112 -2.51 11.44 -6.95
C SER A 112 -1.66 11.04 -5.74
N LEU A 113 -0.90 11.97 -5.15
CA LEU A 113 -0.15 11.72 -3.92
C LEU A 113 -1.07 11.42 -2.74
N ILE A 114 -2.11 12.22 -2.54
CA ILE A 114 -3.08 12.01 -1.45
C ILE A 114 -3.82 10.67 -1.63
N ASP A 115 -4.31 10.41 -2.84
CA ASP A 115 -5.03 9.18 -3.17
C ASP A 115 -4.15 7.95 -2.95
N ALA A 116 -2.93 7.97 -3.51
CA ALA A 116 -1.99 6.87 -3.34
C ALA A 116 -1.64 6.64 -1.87
N TYR A 117 -1.46 7.70 -1.08
CA TYR A 117 -1.18 7.57 0.35
C TYR A 117 -2.33 6.85 1.08
N GLU A 118 -3.56 7.31 0.88
CA GLU A 118 -4.75 6.70 1.48
C GLU A 118 -4.89 5.22 1.08
N TYR A 119 -4.76 4.91 -0.22
CA TYR A 119 -4.86 3.54 -0.73
C TYR A 119 -3.80 2.63 -0.12
N MET A 120 -2.55 3.10 -0.04
CA MET A 120 -1.46 2.35 0.58
C MET A 120 -1.69 2.14 2.08
N GLN A 121 -2.29 3.11 2.79
CA GLN A 121 -2.66 2.91 4.20
C GLN A 121 -3.77 1.85 4.34
N LYS A 122 -4.77 1.82 3.44
CA LYS A 122 -5.82 0.77 3.44
C LYS A 122 -5.19 -0.63 3.30
N TYR A 123 -4.20 -0.78 2.42
CA TYR A 123 -3.46 -2.04 2.30
C TYR A 123 -2.60 -2.35 3.52
N ALA A 124 -2.03 -1.34 4.18
CA ALA A 124 -1.24 -1.55 5.40
C ALA A 124 -2.09 -2.13 6.54
N VAL A 125 -3.33 -1.66 6.71
CA VAL A 125 -4.30 -2.26 7.65
C VAL A 125 -4.53 -3.74 7.35
N GLY A 126 -4.73 -4.08 6.07
CA GLY A 126 -4.93 -5.46 5.65
C GLY A 126 -3.71 -6.33 5.93
N LEU A 127 -2.52 -5.91 5.48
CA LEU A 127 -1.27 -6.65 5.66
C LEU A 127 -0.90 -6.81 7.14
N GLU A 128 -1.16 -5.81 7.98
CA GLU A 128 -0.97 -5.93 9.43
C GLU A 128 -1.77 -7.10 10.00
N GLN A 129 -3.05 -7.22 9.63
CA GLN A 129 -3.88 -8.34 10.09
C GLN A 129 -3.36 -9.69 9.56
N VAL A 130 -2.87 -9.74 8.31
CA VAL A 130 -2.25 -10.95 7.76
C VAL A 130 -1.00 -11.34 8.57
N VAL A 131 -0.14 -10.37 8.90
CA VAL A 131 1.07 -10.61 9.70
C VAL A 131 0.71 -11.13 11.10
N TRP A 132 -0.27 -10.52 11.77
CA TRP A 132 -0.72 -11.00 13.09
C TRP A 132 -1.27 -12.42 13.02
N ASP A 133 -2.10 -12.73 12.03
CA ASP A 133 -2.66 -14.07 11.88
C ASP A 133 -1.58 -15.11 11.56
N GLN A 134 -0.59 -14.77 10.74
CA GLN A 134 0.55 -15.65 10.48
C GLN A 134 1.38 -15.88 11.75
N LYS A 135 1.58 -14.85 12.57
CA LYS A 135 2.29 -15.01 13.85
C LYS A 135 1.59 -15.99 14.79
N ASP A 136 0.26 -15.92 14.87
CA ASP A 136 -0.52 -16.64 15.86
C ASP A 136 -0.95 -18.04 15.40
N TYR A 137 -1.20 -18.24 14.08
CA TYR A 137 -1.84 -19.45 13.57
C TYR A 137 -1.07 -20.18 12.47
N GLN A 138 -0.23 -19.48 11.69
CA GLN A 138 0.51 -20.07 10.57
C GLN A 138 1.85 -19.35 10.37
N PRO A 139 2.92 -19.66 11.12
CA PRO A 139 4.16 -18.86 11.08
C PRO A 139 4.93 -18.99 9.75
N LYS A 140 4.49 -19.87 8.85
CA LYS A 140 5.18 -20.23 7.62
C LYS A 140 5.50 -19.04 6.72
N TYR A 141 4.56 -18.10 6.57
CA TYR A 141 4.78 -16.91 5.74
C TYR A 141 4.89 -15.62 6.56
N HIS A 142 4.98 -15.73 7.90
CA HIS A 142 5.08 -14.58 8.78
C HIS A 142 6.21 -13.62 8.36
N GLN A 143 7.41 -14.16 8.09
CA GLN A 143 8.53 -13.34 7.62
C GLN A 143 8.25 -12.69 6.26
N LYS A 144 7.63 -13.40 5.32
CA LYS A 144 7.33 -12.89 3.97
C LYS A 144 6.29 -11.79 3.97
N PHE A 145 5.24 -11.94 4.78
CA PHE A 145 4.25 -10.88 4.97
C PHE A 145 4.80 -9.70 5.78
N THR A 146 5.67 -9.94 6.76
CA THR A 146 6.39 -8.87 7.46
C THR A 146 7.28 -8.06 6.50
N GLU A 147 7.99 -8.75 5.60
CA GLU A 147 8.78 -8.10 4.54
C GLU A 147 7.88 -7.29 3.59
N ALA A 148 6.68 -7.77 3.25
CA ALA A 148 5.71 -7.02 2.45
C ALA A 148 5.20 -5.76 3.19
N GLU A 149 4.85 -5.87 4.47
CA GLU A 149 4.45 -4.73 5.32
C GLU A 149 5.57 -3.67 5.37
N TRP A 150 6.83 -4.08 5.57
CA TRP A 150 7.97 -3.17 5.60
C TRP A 150 8.21 -2.47 4.26
N LYS A 151 8.03 -3.17 3.14
CA LYS A 151 8.18 -2.56 1.80
C LYS A 151 7.04 -1.61 1.49
N LEU A 152 5.81 -1.95 1.86
CA LEU A 152 4.70 -1.00 1.78
C LEU A 152 4.95 0.25 2.62
N ARG A 153 5.50 0.08 3.84
CA ARG A 153 5.91 1.22 4.68
C ARG A 153 6.96 2.10 4.00
N ALA A 154 7.93 1.53 3.28
CA ALA A 154 8.89 2.30 2.50
C ALA A 154 8.20 3.11 1.39
N VAL A 155 7.27 2.51 0.65
CA VAL A 155 6.47 3.23 -0.37
C VAL A 155 5.67 4.37 0.24
N LEU A 156 4.96 4.11 1.35
CA LEU A 156 4.24 5.12 2.11
C LEU A 156 5.15 6.26 2.57
N CYS A 157 6.40 5.96 2.93
CA CYS A 157 7.35 6.98 3.33
C CYS A 157 7.71 7.92 2.18
N GLU A 158 8.04 7.41 1.00
CA GLU A 158 8.34 8.28 -0.16
C GLU A 158 7.14 9.15 -0.55
N ILE A 159 5.92 8.59 -0.49
CA ILE A 159 4.71 9.36 -0.75
C ILE A 159 4.53 10.46 0.30
N GLN A 160 4.75 10.16 1.60
CA GLN A 160 4.69 11.18 2.66
C GLN A 160 5.72 12.29 2.44
N VAL A 161 6.96 11.95 2.10
CA VAL A 161 8.02 12.93 1.79
C VAL A 161 7.57 13.85 0.65
N ALA A 162 7.04 13.29 -0.45
CA ALA A 162 6.57 14.08 -1.57
C ALA A 162 5.38 14.99 -1.21
N ILE A 163 4.46 14.53 -0.37
CA ILE A 163 3.35 15.35 0.16
C ILE A 163 3.90 16.52 0.98
N GLU A 164 4.87 16.28 1.86
CA GLU A 164 5.48 17.30 2.72
C GLU A 164 6.28 18.34 1.91
N GLU A 165 7.13 17.90 0.98
CA GLU A 165 7.91 18.80 0.10
C GLU A 165 7.00 19.72 -0.72
N ARG A 166 5.88 19.18 -1.19
CA ARG A 166 4.89 19.94 -1.97
C ARG A 166 3.88 20.70 -1.10
N SER A 167 4.02 20.65 0.23
CA SER A 167 3.12 21.30 1.19
C SER A 167 1.64 20.95 0.95
N VAL A 168 1.37 19.72 0.54
CA VAL A 168 0.01 19.23 0.24
C VAL A 168 -0.66 18.78 1.54
N THR A 169 -1.91 19.18 1.75
CA THR A 169 -2.66 18.77 2.95
C THR A 169 -3.15 17.32 2.81
N ARG A 170 -2.82 16.48 3.80
CA ARG A 170 -3.28 15.08 3.86
C ARG A 170 -4.75 14.98 4.26
N ARG A 171 -5.41 13.91 3.81
CA ARG A 171 -6.67 13.43 4.41
C ARG A 171 -6.40 12.86 5.82
N PRO A 172 -7.42 12.70 6.66
CA PRO A 172 -7.29 11.96 7.91
C PRO A 172 -6.69 10.58 7.66
N ASP A 173 -5.75 10.17 8.51
CA ASP A 173 -5.10 8.88 8.37
C ASP A 173 -6.10 7.73 8.50
N VAL A 174 -5.96 6.73 7.65
CA VAL A 174 -6.76 5.51 7.71
C VAL A 174 -6.46 4.77 9.01
N THR A 175 -7.49 4.36 9.74
CA THR A 175 -7.33 3.61 11.00
C THR A 175 -7.72 2.14 10.84
N ARG A 176 -7.40 1.32 11.85
CA ARG A 176 -7.71 -0.11 11.88
C ARG A 176 -9.20 -0.43 11.70
N ASP A 177 -10.08 0.50 12.07
CA ASP A 177 -11.53 0.33 12.01
C ASP A 177 -12.09 0.13 10.59
N ILE A 178 -11.36 0.54 9.55
CA ILE A 178 -11.80 0.32 8.17
C ILE A 178 -11.99 -1.17 7.85
N MET A 179 -11.24 -2.06 8.51
CA MET A 179 -11.34 -3.50 8.31
C MET A 179 -12.39 -4.05 9.29
N PRO A 180 -13.56 -4.51 8.79
CA PRO A 180 -14.65 -4.92 9.65
C PRO A 180 -14.28 -6.10 10.56
N PRO A 181 -14.90 -6.23 11.75
CA PRO A 181 -14.59 -7.28 12.71
C PRO A 181 -14.68 -8.71 12.15
N ASP A 182 -15.60 -8.96 11.22
CA ASP A 182 -15.80 -10.29 10.63
C ASP A 182 -14.61 -10.77 9.81
N PHE A 183 -13.87 -9.83 9.19
CA PHE A 183 -12.61 -10.13 8.51
C PHE A 183 -11.46 -10.31 9.49
N ARG A 184 -11.47 -9.63 10.64
CA ARG A 184 -10.42 -9.73 11.68
C ARG A 184 -10.55 -11.00 12.52
N LYS A 185 -11.79 -11.48 12.72
CA LYS A 185 -12.12 -12.62 13.59
C LYS A 185 -12.34 -13.92 12.82
N THR A 186 -11.96 -13.99 11.54
CA THR A 186 -12.06 -15.21 10.75
C THR A 186 -11.31 -16.36 11.43
N THR A 187 -12.02 -17.41 11.80
CA THR A 187 -11.47 -18.59 12.48
C THR A 187 -11.20 -19.76 11.52
N ASP A 188 -11.98 -19.85 10.43
CA ASP A 188 -11.80 -20.88 9.42
C ASP A 188 -10.53 -20.62 8.59
N MET A 189 -9.70 -21.66 8.44
CA MET A 189 -8.39 -21.52 7.81
C MET A 189 -8.51 -21.22 6.32
N THR A 190 -9.44 -21.89 5.62
CA THR A 190 -9.65 -21.66 4.19
C THR A 190 -10.13 -20.24 3.91
N SER A 191 -11.05 -19.74 4.73
CA SER A 191 -11.55 -18.37 4.65
C SER A 191 -10.44 -17.35 4.93
N ARG A 192 -9.55 -17.64 5.88
CA ARG A 192 -8.39 -16.80 6.19
C ARG A 192 -7.39 -16.78 5.03
N ASP A 193 -7.03 -17.95 4.49
CA ASP A 193 -6.13 -18.07 3.35
C ASP A 193 -6.66 -17.29 2.13
N LEU A 194 -7.96 -17.39 1.85
CA LEU A 194 -8.61 -16.60 0.79
C LEU A 194 -8.58 -15.10 1.09
N ARG A 195 -8.85 -14.69 2.34
CA ARG A 195 -8.77 -13.27 2.74
C ARG A 195 -7.38 -12.71 2.56
N ASP A 196 -6.36 -13.43 3.01
CA ASP A 196 -4.96 -13.03 2.92
C ASP A 196 -4.54 -12.92 1.46
N TRP A 197 -4.99 -13.86 0.63
CA TRP A 197 -4.82 -13.77 -0.82
C TRP A 197 -5.45 -12.51 -1.42
N LEU A 198 -6.73 -12.24 -1.11
CA LEU A 198 -7.43 -11.08 -1.67
C LEU A 198 -6.77 -9.76 -1.24
N ILE A 199 -6.37 -9.62 0.02
CA ILE A 199 -5.61 -8.46 0.52
C ILE A 199 -4.29 -8.33 -0.23
N PHE A 200 -3.53 -9.42 -0.36
CA PHE A 200 -2.22 -9.41 -1.00
C PHE A 200 -2.30 -9.12 -2.51
N ARG A 201 -3.34 -9.63 -3.18
CA ARG A 201 -3.65 -9.33 -4.58
C ARG A 201 -3.94 -7.85 -4.78
N GLU A 202 -4.80 -7.26 -3.96
CA GLU A 202 -5.14 -5.84 -4.07
C GLU A 202 -3.95 -4.93 -3.74
N TYR A 203 -3.12 -5.32 -2.77
CA TYR A 203 -1.84 -4.64 -2.51
C TYR A 203 -0.96 -4.61 -3.77
N MET A 204 -0.78 -5.74 -4.47
CA MET A 204 -0.02 -5.76 -5.73
C MET A 204 -0.68 -4.88 -6.81
N ASN A 205 -2.01 -4.90 -6.92
CA ASN A 205 -2.77 -4.05 -7.86
C ASN A 205 -2.52 -2.56 -7.57
N GLY A 206 -2.54 -2.19 -6.30
CA GLY A 206 -2.24 -0.84 -5.83
C GLY A 206 -0.80 -0.40 -6.11
N LEU A 207 0.17 -1.30 -5.97
CA LEU A 207 1.56 -0.98 -6.33
C LEU A 207 1.72 -0.76 -7.84
N GLU A 208 1.09 -1.57 -8.68
CA GLU A 208 1.06 -1.34 -10.13
C GLU A 208 0.41 0.00 -10.48
N TYR A 209 -0.70 0.34 -9.82
CA TYR A 209 -1.35 1.64 -9.96
C TYR A 209 -0.40 2.79 -9.64
N VAL A 210 0.25 2.76 -8.47
CA VAL A 210 1.26 3.76 -8.06
C VAL A 210 2.37 3.87 -9.10
N ILE A 211 2.90 2.75 -9.60
CA ILE A 211 3.96 2.75 -10.62
C ILE A 211 3.48 3.43 -11.91
N GLN A 212 2.30 3.06 -12.42
CA GLN A 212 1.79 3.59 -13.69
C GLN A 212 1.47 5.08 -13.58
N VAL A 213 0.78 5.50 -12.50
CA VAL A 213 0.42 6.89 -12.23
C VAL A 213 1.65 7.77 -12.13
N PHE A 214 2.60 7.45 -11.24
CA PHE A 214 3.75 8.34 -11.01
C PHE A 214 4.80 8.24 -12.12
N SER A 215 4.87 7.11 -12.85
CA SER A 215 5.68 7.06 -14.09
C SER A 215 5.11 7.99 -15.15
N HIS A 216 3.78 8.03 -15.32
CA HIS A 216 3.14 8.92 -16.28
C HIS A 216 3.29 10.40 -15.89
N LEU A 217 3.00 10.75 -14.64
CA LEU A 217 3.14 12.13 -14.15
C LEU A 217 4.58 12.64 -14.27
N ARG A 218 5.58 11.80 -13.97
CA ARG A 218 7.00 12.15 -14.13
C ARG A 218 7.38 12.47 -15.57
N LEU A 219 6.78 11.82 -16.55
CA LEU A 219 7.05 12.07 -17.98
C LEU A 219 6.37 13.35 -18.51
N ARG A 220 5.47 13.96 -17.73
CA ARG A 220 4.76 15.20 -18.07
C ARG A 220 5.38 16.45 -17.46
N LEU A 221 6.37 16.28 -16.58
CA LEU A 221 7.20 17.35 -16.03
C LEU A 221 8.24 17.78 -17.08
#